data_AF-A0A0G1W978-F1
#
_entry.id   AF-A0A0G1W978-F1
#
_cell.length_a   1.000
_cell.length_b   1.000
_cell.length_c   1.000
_cell.angle_alpha   90.00
_cell.angle_beta   90.00
_cell.angle_gamma   90.00
#
_symmetry.space_group_name_H-M   'P 1'
#
loop_
_entity.id
_entity.type
_entity.pdbx_description
1 polymer ?
#
loop_
_entity_poly.entity_id
_entity_poly.type
_entity_poly.pdbx_seq_one_letter_code
_entity_poly.pdbx_strand_id
1 'polypeptide(L)'
;MTIIKPAAKESYARFLMLVFAIVLIGSLVYIFEYNSLVDNRFELKNLKAEIVKVEALNADLKNALYKTINPVLLEKEAAAASLILERNPEYLTENTWLSDSSY
;
A
#
# COMPACT_ATOMS: atom_id res chain seq x y z
N MET A 1 75.97 -1.92 24.17
CA MET A 1 75.08 -2.96 23.63
C MET A 1 73.65 -2.45 23.77
N THR A 2 73.00 -2.10 22.66
CA THR A 2 71.65 -1.52 22.69
C THR A 2 70.63 -2.65 22.63
N ILE A 3 69.94 -2.90 23.74
CA ILE A 3 68.90 -3.92 23.83
C ILE A 3 67.65 -3.36 23.14
N ILE A 4 67.44 -3.73 21.88
CA ILE A 4 66.22 -3.44 21.15
C ILE A 4 65.14 -4.39 21.68
N LYS A 5 64.17 -3.88 22.45
CA LYS A 5 63.00 -4.64 22.92
C LYS A 5 61.98 -4.75 21.77
N PRO A 6 61.79 -5.91 21.12
CA PRO A 6 60.89 -6.05 19.97
C PRO A 6 59.41 -6.20 20.36
N ALA A 7 59.12 -6.59 21.60
CA ALA A 7 57.77 -6.87 22.07
C ALA A 7 56.83 -5.64 22.15
N ALA A 8 57.37 -4.41 22.15
CA ALA A 8 56.55 -3.20 22.23
C ALA A 8 55.83 -2.84 20.92
N LYS A 9 56.20 -3.45 19.78
CA LYS A 9 55.63 -3.11 18.46
C LYS A 9 54.39 -3.93 18.08
N GLU A 10 54.18 -5.09 18.71
CA GLU A 10 53.01 -5.94 18.39
C GLU A 10 51.68 -5.31 18.80
N SER A 11 51.63 -4.55 19.89
CA SER A 11 50.38 -3.91 20.34
C SER A 11 49.90 -2.83 19.36
N TYR A 12 50.83 -2.05 18.80
CA TYR A 12 50.53 -1.04 17.79
C TYR A 12 50.01 -1.64 16.48
N ALA A 13 50.61 -2.75 16.02
CA ALA A 13 50.15 -3.44 14.82
C ALA A 13 48.72 -4.00 14.99
N ARG A 14 48.42 -4.60 16.14
CA ARG A 14 47.07 -5.08 16.46
C ARG A 14 46.05 -3.94 16.56
N PHE A 15 46.45 -2.82 17.17
CA PHE A 15 45.61 -1.62 17.24
C PHE A 15 45.30 -1.06 15.84
N LEU A 16 46.32 -0.91 14.99
CA LEU A 16 46.15 -0.46 13.61
C LEU A 16 45.25 -1.39 12.81
N MET A 17 45.39 -2.71 12.99
CA MET A 17 44.55 -3.70 12.33
C MET A 17 43.08 -3.60 12.78
N LEU A 18 42.84 -3.37 14.08
CA LEU A 18 41.50 -3.13 14.62
C LEU A 18 40.86 -1.87 14.05
N VAL A 19 41.60 -0.76 14.02
CA VAL A 19 41.12 0.50 13.44
C VAL A 19 40.77 0.31 11.96
N PHE A 20 41.64 -0.38 11.21
CA PHE A 20 41.39 -0.67 9.80
C PHE A 20 40.14 -1.53 9.61
N ALA A 21 39.96 -2.57 10.44
CA ALA A 21 38.78 -3.42 10.40
C ALA A 21 37.49 -2.62 10.69
N ILE A 22 37.52 -1.72 11.67
CA ILE A 22 36.37 -0.87 12.02
C ILE A 22 36.02 0.06 10.86
N VAL A 23 37.01 0.71 10.24
CA VAL A 23 36.78 1.60 9.09
C VAL A 23 36.23 0.83 7.90
N LEU A 24 36.75 -0.37 7.65
CA LEU A 24 36.30 -1.21 6.53
C LEU A 24 34.87 -1.71 6.74
N ILE A 25 34.54 -2.19 7.94
CA ILE A 25 33.16 -2.59 8.27
C ILE A 25 32.23 -1.38 8.23
N GLY A 26 32.63 -0.26 8.81
CA GLY A 26 31.83 0.97 8.84
C GLY A 26 31.54 1.50 7.43
N SER A 27 32.52 1.45 6.52
CA SER A 27 32.32 1.86 5.13
C SER A 27 31.38 0.93 4.36
N LEU A 28 31.49 -0.39 4.57
CA LEU A 28 30.56 -1.35 3.96
C LEU A 28 29.12 -1.14 4.45
N VAL A 29 28.93 -0.97 5.77
CA VAL A 29 27.62 -0.67 6.35
C VAL A 29 27.08 0.65 5.80
N TYR A 30 27.91 1.68 5.69
CA TYR A 30 27.49 2.97 5.16
C TYR A 30 26.99 2.89 3.71
N ILE A 31 27.68 2.14 2.85
CA ILE A 31 27.25 1.92 1.46
C ILE A 31 25.91 1.18 1.42
N PHE A 32 25.76 0.15 2.25
CA PHE A 32 24.52 -0.62 2.34
C PHE A 32 23.33 0.24 2.79
N GLU A 33 23.51 1.01 3.86
CA GLU A 33 22.50 1.94 4.39
C GLU A 33 22.12 3.00 3.36
N TYR A 34 23.10 3.55 2.64
CA TYR A 34 22.83 4.53 1.59
C TYR A 34 21.95 3.95 0.48
N ASN A 35 22.28 2.76 -0.03
CA ASN A 35 21.50 2.12 -1.08
C ASN A 35 20.08 1.79 -0.61
N SER A 36 19.95 1.20 0.59
CA SER A 36 18.66 0.91 1.21
C SER A 36 17.79 2.17 1.33
N LEU A 37 18.38 3.29 1.75
CA LEU A 37 17.67 4.56 1.88
C LEU A 37 17.19 5.10 0.51
N VAL A 38 18.02 4.99 -0.53
CA VAL A 38 17.65 5.39 -1.89
C VAL A 38 16.51 4.55 -2.43
N ASP A 39 16.57 3.23 -2.27
CA ASP A 39 15.54 2.30 -2.72
C ASP A 39 14.22 2.56 -1.99
N ASN A 40 14.25 2.71 -0.66
CA ASN A 40 13.09 3.04 0.15
C ASN A 40 12.45 4.38 -0.27
N ARG A 41 13.25 5.40 -0.60
CA ARG A 41 12.74 6.68 -1.10
C ARG A 41 12.03 6.53 -2.45
N PHE A 42 12.58 5.69 -3.33
CA PHE A 42 11.97 5.42 -4.62
C PHE A 42 10.65 4.68 -4.47
N GLU A 43 10.61 3.63 -3.63
CA GLU A 43 9.39 2.89 -3.33
C GLU A 43 8.31 3.78 -2.71
N LEU A 44 8.67 4.62 -1.73
CA LEU A 44 7.73 5.57 -1.13
C LEU A 44 7.15 6.55 -2.15
N LYS A 45 7.97 7.02 -3.10
CA LYS A 45 7.51 7.90 -4.17
C LYS A 45 6.51 7.18 -5.08
N ASN A 46 6.77 5.91 -5.43
CA ASN A 46 5.88 5.12 -6.25
C ASN A 46 4.57 4.82 -5.53
N LEU A 47 4.63 4.45 -4.25
CA LEU A 47 3.46 4.20 -3.42
C LEU A 47 2.56 5.44 -3.33
N LYS A 48 3.17 6.62 -3.16
CA LYS A 48 2.44 7.88 -3.16
C LYS A 48 1.74 8.16 -4.50
N ALA A 49 2.41 7.88 -5.62
CA ALA A 49 1.81 8.03 -6.94
C ALA A 49 0.66 7.04 -7.16
N GLU A 50 0.78 5.82 -6.66
CA GLU A 50 -0.26 4.80 -6.72
C GLU A 50 -1.50 5.20 -5.90
N ILE A 51 -1.32 5.75 -4.69
CA ILE A 51 -2.42 6.27 -3.87
C ILE A 51 -3.21 7.33 -4.64
N VAL A 52 -2.52 8.32 -5.25
CA VAL A 52 -3.18 9.37 -6.03
C VAL A 52 -3.96 8.78 -7.22
N LYS A 53 -3.40 7.77 -7.88
CA LYS A 53 -4.07 7.08 -8.99
C LYS A 53 -5.34 6.36 -8.51
N VAL A 54 -5.27 5.68 -7.38
CA VAL A 54 -6.42 4.97 -6.79
C VAL A 54 -7.49 5.96 -6.32
N GLU A 55 -7.11 7.10 -5.74
CA GLU A 55 -8.05 8.16 -5.37
C GLU A 55 -8.79 8.72 -6.60
N ALA A 56 -8.07 8.97 -7.69
CA ALA A 56 -8.67 9.40 -8.95
C ALA A 56 -9.65 8.36 -9.50
N LEU A 57 -9.25 7.08 -9.53
CA LEU A 57 -10.13 5.99 -9.97
C LEU A 57 -11.39 5.88 -9.09
N ASN A 58 -11.26 6.06 -7.77
CA ASN A 58 -12.39 6.05 -6.84
C ASN A 58 -13.35 7.22 -7.13
N ALA A 59 -12.82 8.42 -7.37
CA ALA A 59 -13.63 9.57 -7.75
C ALA A 59 -14.38 9.32 -9.07
N ASP A 60 -13.71 8.74 -10.07
CA ASP A 60 -14.31 8.38 -11.35
C ASP A 60 -15.41 7.33 -11.19
N LEU A 61 -15.17 6.28 -10.39
CA LEU A 61 -16.15 5.25 -10.06
C LEU A 61 -17.39 5.84 -9.36
N LYS A 62 -17.20 6.73 -8.39
CA LYS A 62 -18.29 7.43 -7.72
C LYS A 62 -19.10 8.29 -8.70
N ASN A 63 -18.41 9.03 -9.56
CA ASN A 63 -19.07 9.83 -10.60
C ASN A 63 -19.86 8.96 -11.58
N ALA A 64 -19.29 7.83 -12.01
CA ALA A 64 -19.98 6.87 -12.88
C ALA A 64 -21.23 6.31 -12.19
N LEU A 65 -21.12 5.91 -10.92
CA LEU A 65 -22.24 5.42 -10.12
C LEU A 65 -23.35 6.46 -10.02
N TYR A 66 -23.02 7.71 -9.68
CA TYR A 66 -24.03 8.77 -9.55
C TYR A 66 -24.68 9.16 -10.88
N LYS A 67 -23.97 9.01 -12.01
CA LYS A 67 -24.58 9.16 -13.33
C LYS A 67 -25.61 8.06 -13.59
N THR A 68 -25.29 6.81 -13.24
CA THR A 68 -26.18 5.66 -13.48
C THR A 68 -27.41 5.67 -12.56
N ILE A 69 -27.25 6.02 -11.28
CA ILE A 69 -28.36 6.04 -10.30
C ILE A 69 -29.04 7.40 -10.25
N ASN A 70 -28.84 8.28 -11.24
CA ASN A 70 -29.52 9.56 -11.26
C ASN A 70 -31.03 9.32 -11.45
N PRO A 71 -31.90 9.68 -10.49
CA PRO A 71 -33.33 9.38 -10.55
C PRO A 71 -34.00 9.98 -11.77
N VAL A 72 -33.55 11.15 -12.25
CA VAL A 72 -34.10 11.80 -13.45
C VAL A 72 -33.77 11.01 -14.71
N LEU A 73 -32.56 10.44 -14.79
CA LEU A 73 -32.17 9.57 -15.91
C LEU A 73 -32.86 8.22 -15.82
N LEU A 74 -32.97 7.65 -14.62
CA LEU A 74 -33.67 6.39 -14.38
C LEU A 74 -35.16 6.48 -14.71
N GLU A 75 -35.85 7.57 -14.34
CA GLU A 75 -37.25 7.78 -14.71
C GLU A 75 -37.42 7.92 -16.23
N LYS A 76 -36.49 8.60 -16.89
CA LYS A 76 -36.50 8.74 -18.36
C LYS A 76 -36.27 7.40 -19.06
N GLU A 77 -35.29 6.61 -18.62
CA GLU A 77 -35.01 5.27 -19.16
C GLU A 77 -36.15 4.29 -18.85
N ALA A 78 -36.73 4.35 -17.64
CA ALA A 78 -37.89 3.56 -17.27
C ALA A 78 -39.10 3.89 -18.15
N ALA A 79 -39.37 5.17 -18.40
CA ALA A 79 -40.42 5.60 -19.31
C ALA A 79 -40.17 5.14 -20.76
N ALA A 80 -38.92 5.18 -21.24
CA ALA A 80 -38.55 4.69 -22.57
C ALA A 80 -38.72 3.17 -22.71
N ALA A 81 -38.45 2.42 -21.63
CA ALA A 81 -38.64 0.97 -21.55
C ALA A 81 -40.08 0.56 -21.17
N SER A 82 -41.02 1.52 -21.05
CA SER A 82 -42.40 1.27 -20.59
C SER A 82 -42.48 0.58 -19.23
N LEU A 83 -41.48 0.79 -18.37
CA LEU A 83 -41.44 0.32 -16.99
C LEU A 83 -42.24 1.28 -16.10
N ILE A 84 -43.01 0.71 -15.17
CA ILE A 84 -43.89 1.45 -14.27
C ILE A 84 -43.38 1.25 -12.85
N LEU A 85 -43.33 2.33 -12.06
CA LEU A 85 -42.95 2.25 -10.66
C LEU A 85 -44.05 1.55 -9.86
N GLU A 86 -43.80 0.32 -9.43
CA GLU A 86 -44.69 -0.44 -8.55
C GLU A 86 -44.63 0.09 -7.12
N ARG A 87 -45.74 0.66 -6.63
CA ARG A 87 -45.81 1.31 -5.31
C ARG A 87 -46.19 0.35 -4.18
N ASN A 88 -46.86 -0.75 -4.50
CA ASN A 88 -47.30 -1.78 -3.56
C ASN A 88 -47.05 -3.16 -4.19
N PRO A 89 -45.80 -3.65 -4.17
CA PRO A 89 -45.50 -4.98 -4.69
C PRO A 89 -46.10 -6.06 -3.79
N GLU A 90 -47.10 -6.78 -4.30
CA GLU A 90 -47.75 -7.90 -3.59
C GLU A 90 -46.74 -9.01 -3.24
N TYR A 91 -45.69 -9.18 -4.04
CA TYR A 91 -44.63 -10.17 -3.80
C TYR A 91 -43.73 -9.86 -2.58
N LEU A 92 -43.80 -8.65 -2.00
CA LEU A 92 -43.13 -8.35 -0.72
C LEU A 92 -44.04 -8.58 0.50
N THR A 93 -45.35 -8.69 0.29
CA THR A 93 -46.34 -8.73 1.37
C THR A 93 -46.73 -10.16 1.75
N GLU A 94 -46.54 -11.14 0.88
CA GLU A 94 -46.84 -12.55 1.15
C GLU A 94 -45.57 -13.41 1.25
N ASN A 95 -44.90 -13.33 2.41
CA ASN A 95 -43.92 -14.33 2.85
C ASN A 95 -44.59 -15.55 3.52
N THR A 96 -45.80 -15.92 3.11
CA THR A 96 -46.49 -17.12 3.63
C THR A 96 -45.79 -18.42 3.20
N TRP A 97 -44.99 -18.42 2.14
CA TRP A 97 -44.24 -19.62 1.72
C TRP A 97 -43.03 -19.97 2.62
N LEU A 98 -42.58 -19.04 3.48
CA LEU A 98 -41.40 -19.19 4.34
C LEU A 98 -41.80 -19.59 5.77
N SER A 99 -43.08 -19.48 6.13
CA SER A 99 -43.58 -19.90 7.45
C SER A 99 -44.00 -21.36 7.53
N ASP A 100 -44.21 -22.03 6.39
CA ASP A 100 -44.71 -23.41 6.35
C ASP A 100 -43.59 -24.47 6.41
N SER A 101 -42.31 -24.07 6.45
CA SER A 101 -41.18 -25.01 6.58
C SER A 101 -40.81 -25.32 8.03
N SER A 102 -41.68 -25.03 8.99
CA SER A 102 -41.48 -25.31 10.42
C SER A 102 -42.61 -26.13 11.01
N TYR A 103 -42.75 -27.39 10.56
CA TYR A 103 -43.31 -28.51 11.32
C TYR A 103 -42.68 -29.83 10.87
#